data_AF-X8E7V0-F1
#
_entry.id   AF-X8E7V0-F1
#
_cell.length_a   1.000
_cell.length_b   1.000
_cell.length_c   1.000
_cell.angle_alpha   90.00
_cell.angle_beta   90.00
_cell.angle_gamma   90.00
#
_symmetry.space_group_name_H-M   'P 1'
#
loop_
_entity.id
_entity.type
_entity.pdbx_description
1 polymer ?
#
loop_
_entity_poly.entity_id
_entity_poly.type
_entity_poly.pdbx_seq_one_letter_code
_entity_poly.pdbx_strand_id
1 'polypeptide(L)'
;MSAEDLEKYETEMELSLYREYKDIVGQFSYVVETERRFYLANSVEMVPRNADGEIYFELRLTDAWVWDMYRPARFVKQVRVVTFKDVNIEEVEKPELRLPE
;
A
#
# COMPACT_ATOMS: atom_id res chain seq x y z
N MET A 1 -8.78 -10.99 28.69
CA MET A 1 -7.94 -11.47 27.60
C MET A 1 -6.57 -11.74 28.18
N SER A 2 -6.06 -12.96 28.00
CA SER A 2 -4.71 -13.34 28.42
C SER A 2 -3.66 -12.85 27.40
N ALA A 3 -2.38 -12.93 27.75
CA ALA A 3 -1.28 -12.62 26.82
C ALA A 3 -1.31 -13.56 25.59
N GLU A 4 -1.67 -14.83 25.80
CA GLU A 4 -1.83 -15.84 24.75
C GLU A 4 -3.02 -15.51 23.81
N ASP A 5 -4.13 -15.01 24.36
CA ASP A 5 -5.28 -14.59 23.55
C ASP A 5 -4.93 -13.38 22.66
N LEU A 6 -4.09 -12.47 23.15
CA LEU A 6 -3.63 -11.29 22.40
C LEU A 6 -2.69 -11.69 21.26
N GLU A 7 -1.70 -12.53 21.56
CA GLU A 7 -0.74 -13.03 20.56
C GLU A 7 -1.44 -13.81 19.44
N LYS A 8 -2.41 -14.64 19.81
CA LYS A 8 -3.22 -15.39 18.84
C LYS A 8 -4.06 -14.44 17.97
N TYR A 9 -4.67 -13.43 18.57
CA TYR A 9 -5.46 -12.44 17.83
C TYR A 9 -4.59 -11.66 16.84
N GLU A 10 -3.40 -11.21 17.24
CA GLU A 10 -2.45 -10.51 16.36
C GLU A 10 -2.03 -11.40 15.19
N THR A 11 -1.69 -12.66 15.46
CA THR A 11 -1.31 -13.65 14.42
C THR A 11 -2.44 -13.86 13.40
N GLU A 12 -3.68 -13.97 13.87
CA GLU A 12 -4.85 -14.14 13.00
C GLU A 12 -5.08 -12.89 12.12
N MET A 13 -4.89 -11.69 12.66
CA MET A 13 -5.00 -10.45 11.88
C MET A 13 -3.91 -10.35 10.81
N GLU A 14 -2.66 -10.69 11.13
CA GLU A 14 -1.56 -10.69 10.16
C GLU A 14 -1.79 -11.69 9.02
N LEU A 15 -2.23 -12.91 9.36
CA LEU A 15 -2.55 -13.94 8.38
C LEU A 15 -3.70 -13.51 7.46
N SER A 16 -4.71 -12.83 8.01
CA SER A 16 -5.83 -12.28 7.26
C SER A 16 -5.36 -11.20 6.28
N LEU A 17 -4.52 -10.27 6.73
CA LEU A 17 -3.94 -9.21 5.90
C LEU A 17 -3.11 -9.79 4.74
N TYR A 18 -2.28 -10.80 5.02
CA TYR A 18 -1.46 -11.46 4.00
C TYR A 18 -2.29 -12.17 2.92
N ARG A 19 -3.39 -12.83 3.34
CA ARG A 19 -4.32 -13.48 2.39
C ARG A 19 -5.00 -12.46 1.49
N GLU A 20 -5.52 -11.39 2.06
CA GLU A 20 -6.14 -10.32 1.27
C GLU A 20 -5.15 -9.74 0.26
N TYR A 21 -3.91 -9.44 0.68
CA TYR A 21 -2.87 -8.99 -0.23
C TYR A 21 -2.66 -9.94 -1.41
N LYS A 22 -2.52 -11.24 -1.15
CA LYS A 22 -2.35 -12.24 -2.23
C LYS A 22 -3.51 -12.24 -3.22
N ASP A 23 -4.73 -12.05 -2.73
CA ASP A 23 -5.93 -12.10 -3.55
C ASP A 23 -6.10 -10.85 -4.43
N ILE A 24 -5.55 -9.71 -4.00
CA ILE A 24 -5.79 -8.42 -4.68
C ILE A 24 -4.57 -7.86 -5.40
N VAL A 25 -3.34 -8.29 -5.08
CA VAL A 25 -2.11 -7.67 -5.62
C VAL A 25 -2.11 -7.58 -7.15
N GLY A 26 -2.57 -8.62 -7.84
CA GLY A 26 -2.65 -8.65 -9.30
C GLY A 26 -3.71 -7.73 -9.92
N GLN A 27 -4.55 -7.09 -9.11
CA GLN A 27 -5.57 -6.11 -9.54
C GLN A 27 -5.02 -4.68 -9.56
N PHE A 28 -3.85 -4.43 -8.99
CA PHE A 28 -3.22 -3.12 -8.93
C PHE A 28 -2.08 -3.01 -9.94
N SER A 29 -1.72 -1.77 -10.29
CA SER A 29 -0.66 -1.50 -11.26
C SER A 29 0.67 -1.16 -10.60
N TYR A 30 0.66 -0.67 -9.36
CA TYR A 30 1.87 -0.24 -8.64
C TYR A 30 1.92 -0.76 -7.21
N VAL A 31 3.13 -1.12 -6.79
CA VAL A 31 3.54 -1.17 -5.38
C VAL A 31 4.22 0.15 -5.05
N VAL A 32 3.81 0.80 -3.95
CA VAL A 32 4.39 2.06 -3.49
C VAL A 32 4.77 1.93 -2.01
N GLU A 33 6.06 2.05 -1.73
CA GLU A 33 6.58 2.01 -0.37
C GLU A 33 7.14 3.36 0.06
N THR A 34 6.82 3.72 1.30
CA THR A 34 7.27 4.92 1.98
C THR A 34 7.83 4.51 3.33
N GLU A 35 8.54 5.41 4.02
CA GLU A 35 9.12 5.11 5.34
C GLU A 35 8.12 4.51 6.36
N ARG A 36 6.81 4.81 6.23
CA ARG A 36 5.78 4.39 7.20
C ARG A 36 4.81 3.35 6.67
N ARG A 37 4.65 3.23 5.36
CA ARG A 37 3.51 2.53 4.75
C ARG A 37 3.85 1.95 3.40
N PHE A 38 3.28 0.78 3.17
CA PHE A 38 3.19 0.09 1.89
C PHE A 38 1.79 0.28 1.32
N TYR A 39 1.71 0.53 0.02
CA TYR A 39 0.47 0.66 -0.72
C TYR A 39 0.50 -0.18 -1.99
N LEU A 40 -0.67 -0.67 -2.37
CA LEU A 40 -0.97 -0.99 -3.76
C LEU A 40 -1.77 0.19 -4.34
N ALA A 41 -1.52 0.57 -5.60
CA ALA A 41 -2.24 1.66 -6.25
C ALA A 41 -2.42 1.42 -7.75
N ASN A 42 -3.48 1.97 -8.34
CA ASN A 42 -3.66 1.93 -9.80
C ASN A 42 -3.05 3.13 -10.52
N SER A 43 -2.81 4.23 -9.80
CA SER A 43 -2.09 5.39 -10.30
C SER A 43 -1.25 5.99 -9.19
N VAL A 44 -0.05 6.46 -9.55
CA VAL A 44 0.87 7.17 -8.68
C VAL A 44 1.42 8.39 -9.41
N GLU A 45 1.32 9.55 -8.77
CA GLU A 45 1.99 10.79 -9.18
C GLU A 45 2.94 11.20 -8.05
N MET A 46 4.23 11.37 -8.35
CA MET A 46 5.21 11.93 -7.41
C MET A 46 5.61 13.32 -7.88
N VAL A 47 5.32 14.33 -7.05
CA VAL A 47 5.62 15.73 -7.32
C VAL A 47 6.75 16.18 -6.38
N PRO A 48 7.95 16.49 -6.91
CA PRO A 48 8.97 17.14 -6.11
C PRO A 48 8.55 18.58 -5.79
N ARG A 49 8.73 18.98 -4.54
CA ARG A 49 8.47 20.33 -4.04
C ARG A 49 9.75 20.90 -3.48
N ASN A 50 9.96 22.19 -3.74
CA ASN A 50 11.04 22.97 -3.16
C ASN A 50 10.40 24.08 -2.32
N ALA A 51 10.71 24.10 -1.03
CA ALA A 51 10.29 25.16 -0.12
C ALA A 51 11.50 25.59 0.70
N ASP A 52 11.88 26.87 0.59
CA ASP A 52 12.95 27.49 1.38
C ASP A 52 14.28 26.73 1.38
N GLY A 53 14.63 26.08 0.27
CA GLY A 53 15.87 25.33 0.09
C GLY A 53 15.80 23.86 0.49
N GLU A 54 14.68 23.40 1.04
CA GLU A 54 14.42 21.99 1.32
C GLU A 54 13.61 21.35 0.19
N ILE A 55 13.96 20.10 -0.14
CA ILE A 55 13.23 19.29 -1.12
C ILE A 55 12.43 18.24 -0.37
N TYR A 56 11.14 18.14 -0.70
CA TYR A 56 10.28 17.04 -0.27
C TYR A 56 9.45 16.53 -1.44
N PHE A 57 8.89 15.33 -1.27
CA PHE A 57 8.08 14.67 -2.28
C PHE A 57 6.63 14.60 -1.80
N GLU A 58 5.72 15.01 -2.67
CA GLU A 58 4.29 14.76 -2.52
C GLU A 58 3.89 13.60 -3.43
N LEU A 59 3.34 12.53 -2.86
CA LEU A 59 2.72 11.44 -3.61
C LEU A 59 1.22 11.57 -3.61
N ARG A 60 0.63 11.30 -4.77
CA ARG A 60 -0.81 11.16 -4.95
C ARG A 60 -1.08 9.79 -5.53
N LEU A 61 -1.72 8.95 -4.72
CA LEU A 61 -2.15 7.61 -5.12
C LEU A 61 -3.65 7.62 -5.35
N THR A 62 -4.10 6.96 -6.42
CA THR A 62 -5.53 6.79 -6.72
C THR A 62 -5.88 5.32 -6.76
N ASP A 63 -7.07 4.99 -6.24
CA ASP A 63 -7.57 3.64 -6.05
C ASP A 63 -6.51 2.77 -5.39
N ALA A 64 -6.27 3.06 -4.11
CA ALA A 64 -5.17 2.50 -3.36
C ALA A 64 -5.66 1.56 -2.25
N TRP A 65 -4.85 0.56 -1.96
CA TRP A 65 -5.00 -0.29 -0.79
C TRP A 65 -3.78 -0.11 0.10
N VAL A 66 -3.97 -0.04 1.41
CA VAL A 66 -2.88 0.15 2.38
C VAL A 66 -2.64 -1.11 3.20
N TRP A 67 -1.38 -1.49 3.37
CA TRP A 67 -0.98 -2.57 4.27
C TRP A 67 -1.06 -2.08 5.72
N ASP A 68 -2.21 -2.24 6.34
CA ASP A 68 -2.48 -1.77 7.71
C ASP A 68 -3.46 -2.71 8.41
N MET A 69 -2.97 -3.45 9.42
CA MET A 69 -3.75 -4.43 10.19
C MET A 69 -4.83 -3.78 11.07
N TYR A 70 -4.68 -2.50 11.40
CA TYR A 70 -5.57 -1.79 12.34
C TYR A 70 -6.72 -1.06 11.64
N ARG A 71 -6.77 -1.06 10.31
CA ARG A 71 -7.84 -0.39 9.56
C ARG A 71 -9.04 -1.29 9.32
N PRO A 72 -10.26 -0.81 9.60
CA PRO A 72 -11.47 -1.54 9.24
C PRO A 72 -11.70 -1.61 7.72
N ALA A 73 -11.20 -0.63 6.97
CA ALA A 73 -11.22 -0.62 5.50
C ALA A 73 -9.85 -0.18 4.96
N ARG A 74 -9.24 -1.00 4.11
CA ARG A 74 -7.92 -0.75 3.52
C ARG A 74 -7.96 -0.13 2.13
N PHE A 75 -9.07 -0.27 1.42
CA PHE A 75 -9.30 0.42 0.16
C PHE A 75 -9.65 1.89 0.39
N VAL A 76 -8.92 2.78 -0.27
CA VAL A 76 -9.08 4.22 -0.19
C VAL A 76 -9.00 4.81 -1.59
N LYS A 77 -9.92 5.73 -1.89
CA LYS A 77 -10.02 6.33 -3.22
C LYS A 77 -8.80 7.18 -3.58
N GLN A 78 -8.29 7.94 -2.62
CA GLN A 78 -7.14 8.81 -2.79
C GLN A 78 -6.25 8.79 -1.55
N VAL A 79 -4.94 8.77 -1.76
CA VAL A 79 -3.93 8.94 -0.71
C VAL A 79 -3.01 10.08 -1.09
N ARG A 80 -2.75 10.98 -0.15
CA ARG A 80 -1.69 11.98 -0.27
C ARG A 80 -0.62 11.70 0.78
N VAL A 81 0.61 11.48 0.33
CA VAL A 81 1.78 11.33 1.23
C VAL A 81 2.71 12.50 1.01
N VAL A 82 3.25 13.05 2.09
CA VAL A 82 4.31 14.06 2.05
C VAL A 82 5.50 13.49 2.81
N THR A 83 6.65 13.39 2.16
CA THR A 83 7.84 12.76 2.73
C THR A 83 9.12 13.47 2.32
N PHE A 84 10.11 13.46 3.21
CA PHE A 84 11.49 13.88 2.95
C PHE A 84 12.42 12.67 2.76
N LYS A 85 11.86 11.46 2.75
CA LYS A 85 12.56 10.20 2.61
C LYS A 85 12.39 9.62 1.21
N ASP A 86 13.09 8.52 1.00
CA ASP A 86 12.93 7.66 -0.16
C ASP A 86 11.50 7.15 -0.30
N VAL A 87 11.17 6.89 -1.55
CA VAL A 87 9.91 6.29 -1.97
C VAL A 87 10.25 5.27 -3.04
N ASN A 88 9.86 4.03 -2.81
CA ASN A 88 9.96 2.98 -3.81
C ASN A 88 8.65 2.93 -4.60
N ILE A 89 8.74 2.93 -5.93
CA ILE A 89 7.58 2.81 -6.82
C ILE A 89 7.91 1.74 -7.84
N GLU A 90 7.21 0.61 -7.77
CA GLU A 90 7.40 -0.53 -8.65
C GLU A 90 6.12 -0.77 -9.46
N GLU A 91 6.26 -0.98 -10.76
CA GLU A 91 5.15 -1.43 -11.59
C GLU A 91 5.01 -2.95 -11.46
N VAL A 92 3.80 -3.41 -11.15
CA VAL A 92 3.53 -4.84 -10.96
C VAL A 92 3.30 -5.49 -12.31
N GLU A 93 4.01 -6.58 -12.58
CA GLU A 93 3.75 -7.40 -13.75
C GLU A 93 2.32 -7.95 -13.69
N LYS A 94 1.48 -7.55 -14.65
CA LYS A 94 0.11 -8.04 -14.72
C LYS A 94 0.14 -9.48 -15.21
N PRO A 95 -0.52 -10.43 -14.52
CA PRO A 95 -0.65 -11.78 -15.05
C PRO A 95 -1.28 -11.70 -16.45
N GLU A 96 -0.66 -12.36 -17.42
CA GLU A 96 -1.20 -12.45 -18.78
C GLU A 96 -2.65 -12.94 -18.69
N LEU A 97 -3.57 -12.20 -19.32
CA LEU A 97 -4.97 -12.59 -19.42
C LEU A 97 -5.06 -13.91 -20.19
N ARG A 98 -5.14 -15.02 -19.46
CA ARG A 98 -5.56 -16.30 -20.03
C ARG A 98 -7.07 -16.27 -20.19
N LEU A 99 -7.53 -16.03 -21.41
CA LEU A 99 -8.92 -16.27 -21.76
C LEU A 99 -9.21 -17.77 -21.54
N PRO A 100 -10.30 -18.14 -20.85
CA PRO A 100 -10.76 -19.52 -20.82
C PRO A 100 -11.02 -19.98 -22.27
N GLU A 101 -10.68 -21.24 -22.59
CA GLU A 101 -11.18 -21.89 -23.82
C GLU A 101 -12.71 -22.00 -23.83
#